data_AF-A0A5C5CCP4-F1
#
_entry.id   AF-A0A5C5CCP4-F1
#
_cell.length_a   1.000
_cell.length_b   1.000
_cell.length_c   1.000
_cell.angle_alpha   90.00
_cell.angle_beta   90.00
_cell.angle_gamma   90.00
#
_symmetry.space_group_name_H-M   'P 1'
#
loop_
_entity.id
_entity.type
_entity.pdbx_description
1 polymer ?
#
loop_
_entity_poly.entity_id
_entity_poly.type
_entity_poly.pdbx_seq_one_letter_code
_entity_poly.pdbx_strand_id
1 'polypeptide(L)'
;MKTQTSSPLQFRNMISEFCDKRVMPHVSEEILDKIKSYLDDLIVQHRKPPMRRSQIHWLSFASESRIDCELTEKLKNIIRPALEALIRWVDNGVPQPDQIAPKHKTPDRRPAVRLPKPDRASASVRNPVRPRPSSLASADPVEEFPEPLFGWTEDPQTFQQALNYHMRRFGETYWRLHRAIIKQHEIFDIRTISNWVNGTKTPRSADSFDVLTRIEKRYRLPESYFKSRLPHQARSIYSHELGSDVSAAERRRIVWHLPDDFNQLSFSKREEILEWVRRVIISGSTDYRQFQRKASKQRYAIRFPGISYGAVLSPRTRSETLDFEGSVDEDDFIEDPDLLAGVVDAPPRLAMEMANLVRFKTATLTSVGFQRNGVWGEETASQKVEHLGLLFGALAASPDSEVKGRGIPLRKITFGLLVFPGIWDWYLQWREKRRGFYTSWEQDMLSAILGMTRPETGWMWQHAELAKGLQPVPGLVTVRRRMI
;
A
#
# COMPACT_ATOMS: atom_id res chain seq x y z
N MET A 1 2.39 -20.23 -2.73
CA MET A 1 3.41 -20.09 -3.81
C MET A 1 4.77 -20.09 -3.16
N LYS A 2 5.75 -20.79 -3.76
CA LYS A 2 7.11 -20.93 -3.24
C LYS A 2 7.80 -19.57 -3.27
N THR A 3 8.33 -19.12 -2.13
CA THR A 3 9.16 -17.92 -2.00
C THR A 3 10.29 -17.96 -3.01
N GLN A 4 10.35 -16.96 -3.91
CA GLN A 4 11.52 -16.77 -4.78
C GLN A 4 12.68 -16.32 -3.90
N THR A 5 13.47 -17.26 -3.43
CA THR A 5 14.83 -17.00 -2.97
C THR A 5 15.60 -16.39 -4.13
N SER A 6 16.00 -15.12 -4.01
CA SER A 6 16.99 -14.51 -4.90
C SER A 6 18.18 -15.46 -5.00
N SER A 7 18.61 -15.84 -6.21
CA SER A 7 19.65 -16.86 -6.33
C SER A 7 20.90 -16.41 -5.56
N PRO A 8 21.62 -17.31 -4.86
CA PRO A 8 22.81 -16.94 -4.09
C PRO A 8 23.83 -16.15 -4.92
N LEU A 9 23.90 -16.43 -6.21
CA LEU A 9 24.73 -15.74 -7.19
C LEU A 9 24.29 -14.28 -7.42
N GLN A 10 22.98 -14.02 -7.51
CA GLN A 10 22.43 -12.68 -7.65
C GLN A 10 22.68 -11.83 -6.39
N PHE A 11 22.51 -12.42 -5.21
CA PHE A 11 22.76 -11.74 -3.94
C PHE A 11 24.25 -11.41 -3.76
N ARG A 12 25.15 -12.34 -4.10
CA ARG A 12 26.61 -12.13 -4.13
C ARG A 12 27.01 -10.95 -5.02
N ASN A 13 26.47 -10.89 -6.25
CA ASN A 13 26.76 -9.79 -7.18
C ASN A 13 26.30 -8.43 -6.63
N MET A 14 25.12 -8.38 -6.01
CA MET A 14 24.58 -7.16 -5.40
C MET A 14 25.44 -6.66 -4.24
N ILE A 15 25.94 -7.57 -3.39
CA ILE A 15 26.83 -7.22 -2.27
C ILE A 15 28.22 -6.78 -2.78
N SER A 16 28.76 -7.42 -3.82
CA SER A 16 30.02 -6.98 -4.44
C SER A 16 29.88 -5.56 -5.00
N GLU A 17 28.82 -5.29 -5.76
CA GLU A 17 28.55 -3.96 -6.35
C GLU A 17 28.36 -2.88 -5.27
N PHE A 18 27.74 -3.24 -4.15
CA PHE A 18 27.63 -2.36 -2.98
C PHE A 18 29.01 -2.00 -2.41
N CYS A 19 29.90 -2.99 -2.23
CA CYS A 19 31.25 -2.76 -1.73
C CYS A 19 32.05 -1.86 -2.69
N ASP A 20 31.96 -2.09 -3.99
CA ASP A 20 32.63 -1.28 -5.01
C ASP A 20 32.16 0.18 -5.02
N LYS A 21 30.84 0.41 -4.89
CA LYS A 21 30.30 1.77 -4.98
C LYS A 21 30.38 2.56 -3.68
N ARG A 22 30.28 1.88 -2.52
CA ARG A 22 30.10 2.57 -1.22
C ARG A 22 31.24 2.35 -0.22
N VAL A 23 31.96 1.23 -0.30
CA VAL A 23 33.05 0.94 0.65
C VAL A 23 34.39 1.38 0.07
N MET A 24 34.62 1.18 -1.23
CA MET A 24 35.85 1.57 -1.95
C MET A 24 36.31 3.02 -1.72
N PRO A 25 35.43 4.06 -1.65
CA PRO A 25 35.89 5.44 -1.46
C PRO A 25 36.46 5.75 -0.06
N HIS A 26 36.34 4.82 0.89
CA HIS A 26 36.63 5.04 2.31
C HIS A 26 37.70 4.11 2.87
N VAL A 27 38.25 3.23 2.05
CA VAL A 27 39.05 2.07 2.45
C VAL A 27 40.10 1.76 1.38
N SER A 28 41.28 1.26 1.76
CA SER A 28 42.28 0.77 0.80
C SER A 28 41.80 -0.49 0.06
N GLU A 29 42.35 -0.74 -1.13
CA GLU A 29 42.01 -1.91 -1.95
C GLU A 29 42.19 -3.24 -1.19
N GLU A 30 43.26 -3.36 -0.39
CA GLU A 30 43.54 -4.54 0.44
C GLU A 30 42.47 -4.81 1.51
N ILE A 31 41.83 -3.76 2.05
CA ILE A 31 40.81 -3.91 3.09
C ILE A 31 39.43 -4.08 2.44
N LEU A 32 39.19 -3.49 1.27
CA LEU A 32 38.00 -3.75 0.47
C LEU A 32 37.91 -5.24 0.11
N ASP A 33 39.02 -5.85 -0.29
CA ASP A 33 39.09 -7.28 -0.61
C ASP A 33 38.84 -8.16 0.62
N LYS A 34 39.36 -7.78 1.79
CA LYS A 34 39.06 -8.47 3.06
C LYS A 34 37.58 -8.40 3.42
N ILE A 35 36.94 -7.24 3.26
CA ILE A 35 35.51 -7.05 3.52
C ILE A 35 34.66 -7.86 2.54
N LYS A 36 34.99 -7.81 1.25
CA LYS A 36 34.29 -8.59 0.21
C LYS A 36 34.43 -10.09 0.46
N SER A 37 35.65 -10.57 0.72
CA SER A 37 35.93 -11.97 1.02
C SER A 37 35.15 -12.46 2.24
N TYR A 38 35.12 -11.67 3.32
CA TYR A 38 34.36 -12.03 4.52
C TYR A 38 32.84 -12.03 4.30
N LEU A 39 32.29 -11.05 3.58
CA LEU A 39 30.86 -11.02 3.24
C LEU A 39 30.48 -12.19 2.32
N ASP A 40 31.37 -12.54 1.40
CA ASP A 40 31.18 -13.68 0.49
C ASP A 40 31.19 -15.01 1.25
N ASP A 41 32.13 -15.18 2.20
CA ASP A 41 32.16 -16.34 3.10
C ASP A 41 30.86 -16.47 3.91
N LEU A 42 30.30 -15.36 4.40
CA LEU A 42 29.01 -15.38 5.11
C LEU A 42 27.84 -15.77 4.19
N ILE A 43 27.87 -15.36 2.92
CA ILE A 43 26.85 -15.72 1.91
C ILE A 43 26.96 -17.22 1.56
N VAL A 44 28.17 -17.71 1.28
CA VAL A 44 28.43 -19.12 0.94
C VAL A 44 28.06 -20.04 2.11
N GLN A 45 28.36 -19.64 3.34
CA GLN A 45 28.05 -20.42 4.54
C GLN A 45 26.61 -20.21 5.04
N HIS A 46 25.82 -19.32 4.43
CA HIS A 46 24.48 -18.92 4.90
C HIS A 46 24.46 -18.52 6.39
N ARG A 47 25.51 -17.84 6.86
CA ARG A 47 25.67 -17.46 8.27
C ARG A 47 25.38 -15.99 8.49
N LYS A 48 24.76 -15.67 9.63
CA LYS A 48 24.62 -14.28 10.09
C LYS A 48 25.97 -13.76 10.58
N PRO A 49 26.25 -12.45 10.45
CA PRO A 49 27.39 -11.83 11.09
C PRO A 49 27.29 -11.97 12.62
N PRO A 50 28.39 -11.78 13.37
CA PRO A 50 28.37 -11.90 14.82
C PRO A 50 27.43 -10.87 15.45
N MET A 51 26.42 -11.35 16.18
CA MET A 51 25.34 -10.54 16.76
C MET A 51 25.35 -10.62 18.30
N ARG A 52 25.21 -9.47 18.97
CA ARG A 52 25.02 -9.39 20.44
C ARG A 52 23.77 -8.58 20.73
N ARG A 53 22.78 -9.18 21.43
CA ARG A 53 21.49 -8.55 21.77
C ARG A 53 20.80 -7.88 20.55
N SER A 54 20.75 -8.59 19.41
CA SER A 54 20.13 -8.12 18.16
C SER A 54 20.83 -6.96 17.45
N GLN A 55 22.08 -6.63 17.83
CA GLN A 55 22.92 -5.67 17.13
C GLN A 55 24.22 -6.34 16.65
N ILE A 56 24.76 -5.86 15.53
CA ILE A 56 26.03 -6.33 14.97
C ILE A 56 27.14 -6.05 15.99
N HIS A 57 27.86 -7.09 16.39
CA HIS A 57 28.97 -6.98 17.33
C HIS A 57 30.25 -6.63 16.57
N TRP A 58 30.48 -5.34 16.37
CA TRP A 58 31.58 -4.82 15.55
C TRP A 58 32.98 -5.27 15.96
N LEU A 59 33.23 -5.55 17.24
CA LEU A 59 34.51 -6.09 17.72
C LEU A 59 34.74 -7.52 17.24
N SER A 60 33.70 -8.36 17.24
CA SER A 60 33.79 -9.72 16.69
C SER A 60 33.84 -9.70 15.17
N PHE A 61 33.11 -8.77 14.53
CA PHE A 61 33.21 -8.57 13.09
C PHE A 61 34.63 -8.18 12.67
N ALA A 62 35.27 -7.25 13.38
CA ALA A 62 36.64 -6.82 13.10
C ALA A 62 37.65 -7.97 13.26
N SER A 63 37.50 -8.78 14.33
CA SER A 63 38.37 -9.93 14.58
C SER A 63 38.18 -11.05 13.55
N GLU A 64 36.94 -11.36 13.18
CA GLU A 64 36.63 -12.40 12.20
C GLU A 64 36.97 -11.99 10.76
N SER A 65 36.79 -10.70 10.42
CA SER A 65 37.20 -10.15 9.12
C SER A 65 38.68 -9.78 9.03
N ARG A 66 39.45 -9.91 10.14
CA ARG A 66 40.86 -9.53 10.28
C ARG A 66 41.13 -8.04 9.97
N ILE A 67 40.24 -7.16 10.44
CA ILE A 67 40.27 -5.69 10.29
C ILE A 67 40.27 -5.03 11.68
N ASP A 68 41.11 -5.52 12.59
CA ASP A 68 41.08 -5.15 14.02
C ASP A 68 41.44 -3.66 14.30
N CYS A 69 42.20 -3.00 13.42
CA CYS A 69 42.81 -1.69 13.72
C CYS A 69 42.19 -0.48 12.99
N GLU A 70 41.31 -0.70 11.99
CA GLU A 70 40.92 0.38 11.04
C GLU A 70 39.40 0.57 10.87
N LEU A 71 38.59 -0.11 11.69
CA LEU A 71 37.13 0.00 11.63
C LEU A 71 36.63 1.31 12.27
N THR A 72 36.76 2.43 11.55
CA THR A 72 36.23 3.73 11.98
C THR A 72 34.69 3.70 12.08
N GLU A 73 34.10 4.53 12.95
CA GLU A 73 32.63 4.65 13.09
C GLU A 73 31.93 5.01 11.77
N LYS A 74 32.61 5.76 10.89
CA LYS A 74 32.13 6.06 9.53
C LYS A 74 32.02 4.78 8.68
N LEU A 75 33.04 3.93 8.71
CA LEU A 75 33.04 2.66 7.98
C LEU A 75 31.98 1.68 8.51
N LYS A 76 31.78 1.62 9.83
CA LYS A 76 30.69 0.83 10.45
C LYS A 76 29.31 1.23 9.93
N ASN A 77 29.05 2.53 9.79
CA ASN A 77 27.78 3.03 9.26
C ASN A 77 27.61 2.74 7.77
N ILE A 78 28.70 2.71 7.01
CA ILE A 78 28.69 2.40 5.57
C ILE A 78 28.44 0.91 5.33
N ILE A 79 29.02 0.01 6.13
CA ILE A 79 28.90 -1.45 5.95
C ILE A 79 27.58 -2.01 6.54
N ARG A 80 27.01 -1.34 7.55
CA ARG A 80 25.77 -1.78 8.25
C ARG A 80 24.61 -2.17 7.30
N PRO A 81 24.29 -1.42 6.23
CA PRO A 81 23.21 -1.80 5.31
C PRO A 81 23.47 -3.14 4.60
N ALA A 82 24.72 -3.45 4.25
CA ALA A 82 25.07 -4.74 3.63
C ALA A 82 24.89 -5.90 4.62
N LEU A 83 25.29 -5.72 5.87
CA LEU A 83 25.11 -6.73 6.92
C LEU A 83 23.63 -6.92 7.30
N GLU A 84 22.84 -5.86 7.33
CA GLU A 84 21.39 -5.94 7.55
C GLU A 84 20.67 -6.64 6.38
N ALA A 85 21.10 -6.38 5.14
CA ALA A 85 20.60 -7.10 3.97
C ALA A 85 20.96 -8.59 4.03
N LEU A 86 22.17 -8.93 4.49
CA LEU A 86 22.61 -10.32 4.69
C LEU A 86 21.80 -11.02 5.77
N ILE A 87 21.54 -10.38 6.91
CA ILE A 87 20.69 -10.93 7.98
C ILE A 87 19.30 -11.25 7.45
N ARG A 88 18.68 -10.32 6.71
CA ARG A 88 17.37 -10.52 6.09
C ARG A 88 17.38 -11.65 5.06
N TRP A 89 18.44 -11.74 4.24
CA TRP A 89 18.58 -12.80 3.24
C TRP A 89 18.73 -14.18 3.88
N VAL A 90 19.52 -14.29 4.96
CA VAL A 90 19.64 -15.54 5.74
C VAL A 90 18.31 -15.89 6.42
N ASP A 91 17.59 -14.90 6.97
CA ASP A 91 16.27 -15.12 7.60
C ASP A 91 15.19 -15.56 6.61
N ASN A 92 15.26 -15.10 5.36
CA ASN A 92 14.34 -15.50 4.28
C ASN A 92 14.68 -16.88 3.68
N GLY A 93 15.87 -17.43 3.95
CA GLY A 93 16.35 -18.71 3.41
C GLY A 93 16.06 -19.94 4.27
N VAL A 94 15.58 -19.77 5.51
CA VAL A 94 15.21 -20.86 6.42
C VAL A 94 13.69 -20.91 6.56
N PRO A 95 12.98 -21.91 6.02
CA PRO A 95 11.61 -22.15 6.43
C PRO A 95 11.65 -22.74 7.84
N GLN A 96 11.34 -21.94 8.86
CA GLN A 96 11.01 -22.46 10.19
C GLN A 96 9.62 -22.01 10.64
N PRO A 97 8.83 -22.93 11.22
CA PRO A 97 7.48 -22.69 11.68
C PRO A 97 7.50 -21.91 13.00
N ASP A 98 6.49 -21.06 13.17
CA ASP A 98 6.00 -20.50 14.43
C ASP A 98 7.04 -19.97 15.43
N GLN A 99 7.19 -18.64 15.49
CA GLN A 99 7.24 -17.88 16.74
C GLN A 99 7.22 -16.36 16.50
N ILE A 100 6.04 -15.76 16.65
CA ILE A 100 5.89 -14.31 16.92
C ILE A 100 5.73 -14.16 18.42
N ALA A 101 6.74 -13.60 19.07
CA ALA A 101 6.60 -12.96 20.38
C ALA A 101 7.16 -11.52 20.27
N PRO A 102 6.34 -10.48 20.48
CA PRO A 102 6.81 -9.10 20.44
C PRO A 102 7.44 -8.72 21.78
N LYS A 103 8.69 -8.23 21.77
CA LYS A 103 9.30 -7.62 22.96
C LYS A 103 8.99 -6.13 23.01
N HIS A 104 8.10 -5.78 23.93
CA HIS A 104 7.84 -4.43 24.41
C HIS A 104 9.12 -3.74 24.92
N LYS A 105 9.21 -2.44 24.64
CA LYS A 105 10.09 -1.49 25.32
C LYS A 105 9.51 -1.16 26.70
N THR A 106 10.33 -1.24 27.74
CA THR A 106 10.11 -0.53 29.02
C THR A 106 11.46 -0.07 29.60
N PRO A 107 11.46 0.95 30.46
CA PRO A 107 12.54 1.93 30.57
C PRO A 107 13.63 1.58 31.58
N ASP A 108 14.69 2.38 31.45
CA ASP A 108 15.96 2.46 32.13
C ASP A 108 15.96 2.23 33.67
N ARG A 109 16.82 1.32 34.15
CA ARG A 109 17.35 1.31 35.53
C ARG A 109 18.80 0.84 35.53
N ARG A 110 19.68 1.73 36.01
CA ARG A 110 21.14 1.58 36.18
C ARG A 110 21.51 0.47 37.18
N PRO A 111 22.70 -0.15 37.06
CA PRO A 111 23.17 -1.18 37.99
C PRO A 111 23.93 -0.56 39.17
N ALA A 112 23.74 -1.11 40.38
CA ALA A 112 24.62 -0.86 41.51
C ALA A 112 25.33 -2.17 41.92
N VAL A 113 26.62 -2.00 42.17
CA VAL A 113 27.65 -3.00 42.40
C VAL A 113 27.51 -3.69 43.76
N ARG A 114 27.82 -5.00 43.79
CA ARG A 114 27.97 -5.85 44.98
C ARG A 114 29.25 -5.51 45.75
N LEU A 115 29.23 -5.64 47.08
CA LEU A 115 30.39 -5.99 47.94
C LEU A 115 29.86 -6.65 49.25
N PRO A 116 30.68 -7.37 50.03
CA PRO A 116 30.44 -8.78 50.37
C PRO A 116 30.04 -9.06 51.83
N LYS A 117 29.55 -10.27 52.05
CA LYS A 117 29.28 -10.88 53.37
C LYS A 117 30.55 -11.00 54.22
N PRO A 118 30.39 -11.02 55.55
CA PRO A 118 31.09 -11.98 56.38
C PRO A 118 30.14 -12.90 57.15
N ASP A 119 30.66 -14.09 57.42
CA ASP A 119 30.07 -15.23 58.12
C ASP A 119 29.75 -14.94 59.59
N ARG A 120 28.70 -15.59 60.12
CA ARG A 120 28.83 -16.51 61.27
C ARG A 120 27.52 -17.22 61.64
N ALA A 121 27.67 -18.53 61.83
CA ALA A 121 27.14 -19.37 62.91
C ALA A 121 25.61 -19.40 63.17
N SER A 122 25.02 -20.49 62.66
CA SER A 122 24.15 -21.44 63.38
C SER A 122 23.61 -21.07 64.77
N ALA A 123 22.28 -20.96 64.86
CA ALA A 123 21.51 -21.43 66.00
C ALA A 123 20.10 -21.86 65.56
N SER A 124 19.71 -23.05 66.00
CA SER A 124 18.46 -23.77 65.74
C SER A 124 17.22 -23.10 66.32
N VAL A 125 16.12 -23.00 65.56
CA VAL A 125 14.75 -23.10 66.10
C VAL A 125 13.81 -23.74 65.07
N ARG A 126 12.94 -24.62 65.58
CA ARG A 126 11.97 -25.50 64.89
C ARG A 126 10.84 -24.75 64.14
N ASN A 127 10.26 -25.48 63.17
CA ASN A 127 9.14 -25.17 62.26
C ASN A 127 7.90 -24.49 62.92
N PRO A 128 7.01 -23.86 62.10
CA PRO A 128 5.88 -24.65 61.60
C PRO A 128 5.57 -24.45 60.11
N VAL A 129 5.10 -25.54 59.51
CA VAL A 129 4.52 -25.65 58.17
C VAL A 129 3.30 -24.73 58.04
N ARG A 130 3.18 -23.99 56.93
CA ARG A 130 1.94 -23.37 56.45
C ARG A 130 1.64 -23.81 55.01
N PRO A 131 0.35 -23.91 54.65
CA PRO A 131 -0.17 -24.93 53.74
C PRO A 131 -0.07 -24.54 52.25
N ARG A 132 0.00 -25.56 51.39
CA ARG A 132 -0.26 -25.42 49.95
C ARG A 132 -1.72 -25.01 49.73
N PRO A 133 -2.03 -23.98 48.92
CA PRO A 133 -3.37 -23.84 48.38
C PRO A 133 -3.53 -24.80 47.20
N SER A 134 -4.38 -25.81 47.38
CA SER A 134 -5.09 -26.46 46.30
C SER A 134 -6.27 -25.58 45.86
N SER A 135 -6.47 -25.43 44.56
CA SER A 135 -7.73 -25.78 43.88
C SER A 135 -7.80 -25.10 42.51
N LEU A 136 -8.23 -25.89 41.54
CA LEU A 136 -8.73 -25.45 40.26
C LEU A 136 -9.85 -24.42 40.49
N ALA A 137 -9.64 -23.20 40.02
CA ALA A 137 -10.75 -22.27 39.84
C ALA A 137 -11.64 -22.81 38.72
N SER A 138 -12.85 -23.21 39.09
CA SER A 138 -13.98 -23.48 38.20
C SER A 138 -14.11 -22.36 37.17
N ALA A 139 -14.09 -22.71 35.88
CA ALA A 139 -14.36 -21.77 34.80
C ALA A 139 -15.81 -21.28 34.92
N ASP A 140 -16.01 -19.98 35.12
CA ASP A 140 -17.34 -19.37 35.14
C ASP A 140 -18.12 -19.75 33.86
N PRO A 141 -19.42 -20.08 33.97
CA PRO A 141 -20.24 -20.34 32.81
C PRO A 141 -20.29 -19.10 31.92
N VAL A 142 -20.17 -19.33 30.61
CA VAL A 142 -20.28 -18.27 29.61
C VAL A 142 -21.75 -17.85 29.55
N GLU A 143 -22.09 -16.76 30.24
CA GLU A 143 -23.41 -16.13 30.13
C GLU A 143 -23.62 -15.61 28.69
N GLU A 144 -24.78 -15.87 28.08
CA GLU A 144 -25.07 -15.52 26.69
C GLU A 144 -25.27 -14.00 26.50
N PHE A 145 -25.84 -13.32 27.51
CA PHE A 145 -26.06 -11.86 27.52
C PHE A 145 -25.56 -11.28 28.85
N PRO A 146 -24.33 -10.73 28.92
CA PRO A 146 -23.80 -10.16 30.14
C PRO A 146 -24.56 -8.89 30.55
N GLU A 147 -24.67 -8.64 31.86
CA GLU A 147 -25.22 -7.39 32.36
C GLU A 147 -24.20 -6.24 32.26
N PRO A 148 -24.62 -5.03 31.85
CA PRO A 148 -23.70 -3.90 31.74
C PRO A 148 -23.32 -3.36 33.13
N LEU A 149 -22.03 -3.20 33.40
CA LEU A 149 -21.47 -2.59 34.60
C LEU A 149 -21.81 -1.10 34.73
N PHE A 150 -22.04 -0.41 33.60
CA PHE A 150 -22.46 0.98 33.56
C PHE A 150 -23.33 1.31 32.33
N GLY A 151 -24.07 2.42 32.41
CA GLY A 151 -24.97 2.90 31.35
C GLY A 151 -24.22 3.38 30.10
N TRP A 152 -24.85 3.28 28.94
CA TRP A 152 -24.29 3.77 27.68
C TRP A 152 -24.37 5.31 27.65
N THR A 153 -23.24 5.96 27.97
CA THR A 153 -23.14 7.42 28.13
C THR A 153 -22.28 8.10 27.07
N GLU A 154 -21.33 7.38 26.47
CA GLU A 154 -20.42 7.92 25.46
C GLU A 154 -20.63 7.20 24.14
N ASP A 155 -20.46 7.92 23.03
CA ASP A 155 -20.52 7.34 21.69
C ASP A 155 -19.18 7.50 20.93
N PRO A 156 -18.27 6.52 21.02
CA PRO A 156 -16.92 6.67 20.46
C PRO A 156 -16.91 6.64 18.92
N GLN A 157 -16.22 7.58 18.27
CA GLN A 157 -16.26 7.71 16.80
C GLN A 157 -15.54 6.59 16.04
N THR A 158 -14.53 5.96 16.64
CA THR A 158 -13.73 4.93 15.96
C THR A 158 -14.12 3.52 16.39
N PHE A 159 -14.01 2.55 15.48
CA PHE A 159 -14.29 1.14 15.78
C PHE A 159 -13.48 0.63 16.99
N GLN A 160 -12.18 0.96 17.07
CA GLN A 160 -11.32 0.55 18.16
C GLN A 160 -11.83 1.07 19.51
N GLN A 161 -12.18 2.35 19.59
CA GLN A 161 -12.67 2.96 20.83
C GLN A 161 -14.04 2.39 21.20
N ALA A 162 -14.93 2.19 20.22
CA ALA A 162 -16.25 1.61 20.44
C ALA A 162 -16.16 0.17 20.98
N LEU A 163 -15.31 -0.67 20.41
CA LEU A 163 -15.10 -2.04 20.88
C LEU A 163 -14.52 -2.06 22.30
N ASN A 164 -13.50 -1.24 22.57
CA ASN A 164 -12.93 -1.11 23.91
C ASN A 164 -13.94 -0.60 24.95
N TYR A 165 -14.77 0.36 24.56
CA TYR A 165 -15.81 0.93 25.42
C TYR A 165 -16.83 -0.13 25.82
N HIS A 166 -17.36 -0.88 24.84
CA HIS A 166 -18.33 -1.93 25.14
C HIS A 166 -17.73 -3.11 25.90
N MET A 167 -16.49 -3.51 25.60
CA MET A 167 -15.82 -4.55 26.40
C MET A 167 -15.64 -4.12 27.87
N ARG A 168 -15.30 -2.85 28.13
CA ARG A 168 -15.25 -2.30 29.49
C ARG A 168 -16.63 -2.23 30.13
N ARG A 169 -17.65 -1.85 29.36
CA ARG A 169 -19.05 -1.79 29.82
C ARG A 169 -19.53 -3.13 30.35
N PHE A 170 -19.14 -4.24 29.74
CA PHE A 170 -19.54 -5.58 30.18
C PHE A 170 -18.46 -6.31 31.01
N GLY A 171 -17.35 -5.64 31.34
CA GLY A 171 -16.27 -6.25 32.13
C GLY A 171 -15.57 -7.42 31.44
N GLU A 172 -15.63 -7.49 30.11
CA GLU A 172 -15.13 -8.62 29.35
C GLU A 172 -13.70 -8.40 28.86
N THR A 173 -12.88 -9.44 28.98
CA THR A 173 -11.57 -9.51 28.32
C THR A 173 -11.74 -10.07 26.91
N TYR A 174 -10.79 -9.80 26.01
CA TYR A 174 -10.83 -10.32 24.63
C TYR A 174 -10.90 -11.86 24.59
N TRP A 175 -10.35 -12.54 25.61
CA TRP A 175 -10.41 -13.99 25.76
C TRP A 175 -11.80 -14.49 26.16
N ARG A 176 -12.46 -13.79 27.10
CA ARG A 176 -13.83 -14.12 27.51
C ARG A 176 -14.80 -13.88 26.35
N LEU A 177 -14.61 -12.77 25.63
CA LEU A 177 -15.39 -12.43 24.44
C LEU A 177 -15.24 -13.49 23.33
N HIS A 178 -14.00 -13.88 23.02
CA HIS A 178 -13.70 -14.92 22.02
C HIS A 178 -14.38 -16.25 22.35
N ARG A 179 -14.24 -16.72 23.60
CA ARG A 179 -14.86 -17.95 24.09
C ARG A 179 -16.39 -17.90 24.03
N ALA A 180 -16.97 -16.72 24.16
CA ALA A 180 -18.42 -16.55 24.17
C ALA A 180 -19.06 -16.52 22.78
N ILE A 181 -18.30 -16.20 21.75
CA ILE A 181 -18.85 -15.93 20.39
C ILE A 181 -18.59 -17.08 19.42
N ILE A 182 -17.56 -17.88 19.66
CA ILE A 182 -17.17 -18.95 18.76
C ILE A 182 -18.07 -20.16 18.91
N LYS A 183 -18.58 -20.65 17.78
CA LYS A 183 -19.35 -21.90 17.70
C LYS A 183 -18.38 -23.09 17.74
N GLN A 184 -18.87 -24.25 18.19
CA GLN A 184 -18.06 -25.47 18.46
C GLN A 184 -17.26 -26.04 17.26
N HIS A 185 -17.43 -25.50 16.04
CA HIS A 185 -16.77 -25.96 14.82
C HIS A 185 -16.13 -24.84 13.98
N GLU A 186 -15.92 -23.66 14.55
CA GLU A 186 -15.43 -22.48 13.83
C GLU A 186 -13.97 -22.16 14.18
N ILE A 187 -13.12 -22.02 13.16
CA ILE A 187 -11.70 -21.74 13.30
C ILE A 187 -11.50 -20.22 13.25
N PHE A 188 -11.84 -19.51 14.33
CA PHE A 188 -11.60 -18.07 14.44
C PHE A 188 -10.48 -17.78 15.45
N ASP A 189 -9.38 -17.17 15.01
CA ASP A 189 -8.21 -16.91 15.86
C ASP A 189 -8.50 -15.82 16.91
N ILE A 190 -8.15 -16.11 18.16
CA ILE A 190 -8.25 -15.18 19.30
C ILE A 190 -7.41 -13.92 19.12
N ARG A 191 -6.29 -14.04 18.39
CA ARG A 191 -5.41 -12.90 18.11
C ARG A 191 -6.11 -11.85 17.25
N THR A 192 -7.14 -12.22 16.49
CA THR A 192 -7.91 -11.31 15.65
C THR A 192 -8.65 -10.27 16.50
N ILE A 193 -9.35 -10.70 17.56
CA ILE A 193 -10.03 -9.78 18.50
C ILE A 193 -9.02 -8.90 19.24
N SER A 194 -7.88 -9.47 19.65
CA SER A 194 -6.81 -8.72 20.29
C SER A 194 -6.26 -7.62 19.36
N ASN A 195 -6.06 -7.92 18.08
CA ASN A 195 -5.62 -6.93 17.09
C ASN A 195 -6.64 -5.81 16.86
N TRP A 196 -7.94 -6.13 16.89
CA TRP A 196 -9.02 -5.14 16.79
C TRP A 196 -9.06 -4.19 17.99
N VAL A 197 -8.90 -4.73 19.20
CA VAL A 197 -8.82 -3.96 20.44
C VAL A 197 -7.60 -3.03 20.45
N ASN A 198 -6.47 -3.49 19.92
CA ASN A 198 -5.23 -2.72 19.82
C ASN A 198 -5.20 -1.77 18.61
N GLY A 199 -6.18 -1.83 17.70
CA GLY A 199 -6.23 -1.02 16.48
C GLY A 199 -5.19 -1.37 15.42
N THR A 200 -4.51 -2.52 15.54
CA THR A 200 -3.48 -2.95 14.57
C THR A 200 -4.09 -3.51 13.29
N LYS A 201 -5.30 -4.06 13.37
CA LYS A 201 -6.08 -4.57 12.23
C LYS A 201 -7.55 -4.17 12.41
N THR A 202 -8.27 -4.07 11.30
CA THR A 202 -9.72 -3.89 11.27
C THR A 202 -10.42 -5.12 10.66
N PRO A 203 -11.66 -5.42 11.07
CA PRO A 203 -12.49 -6.45 10.45
C PRO A 203 -12.62 -6.25 8.92
N ARG A 204 -12.36 -7.30 8.13
CA ARG A 204 -12.39 -7.25 6.66
C ARG A 204 -12.99 -8.49 5.97
N SER A 205 -13.03 -9.65 6.65
CA SER A 205 -13.59 -10.88 6.08
C SER A 205 -15.06 -11.09 6.44
N ALA A 206 -15.78 -11.91 5.66
CA ALA A 206 -17.18 -12.25 5.96
C ALA A 206 -17.30 -12.85 7.38
N ASP A 207 -16.39 -13.77 7.72
CA ASP A 207 -16.31 -14.37 9.06
C ASP A 207 -16.08 -13.33 10.16
N SER A 208 -15.32 -12.27 9.87
CA SER A 208 -15.10 -11.16 10.81
C SER A 208 -16.38 -10.37 11.06
N PHE A 209 -17.17 -10.11 10.01
CA PHE A 209 -18.46 -9.41 10.13
C PHE A 209 -19.52 -10.27 10.83
N ASP A 210 -19.50 -11.58 10.63
CA ASP A 210 -20.32 -12.52 11.39
C ASP A 210 -19.99 -12.45 12.88
N VAL A 211 -18.70 -12.41 13.23
CA VAL A 211 -18.25 -12.23 14.63
C VAL A 211 -18.71 -10.89 15.18
N LEU A 212 -18.60 -9.78 14.43
CA LEU A 212 -19.12 -8.48 14.85
C LEU A 212 -20.62 -8.52 15.13
N THR A 213 -21.40 -9.13 14.24
CA THR A 213 -22.85 -9.28 14.40
C THR A 213 -23.21 -10.04 15.68
N ARG A 214 -22.39 -11.04 16.05
CA ARG A 214 -22.57 -11.77 17.32
C ARG A 214 -22.19 -10.93 18.53
N ILE A 215 -21.14 -10.10 18.44
CA ILE A 215 -20.78 -9.13 19.50
C ILE A 215 -21.93 -8.13 19.69
N GLU A 216 -22.48 -7.58 18.61
CA GLU A 216 -23.61 -6.65 18.64
C GLU A 216 -24.82 -7.27 19.33
N LYS A 217 -25.18 -8.51 18.97
CA LYS A 217 -26.28 -9.25 19.61
C LYS A 217 -26.02 -9.49 21.10
N ARG A 218 -24.81 -9.94 21.46
CA ARG A 218 -24.41 -10.20 22.86
C ARG A 218 -24.53 -8.94 23.72
N TYR A 219 -24.09 -7.80 23.19
CA TYR A 219 -24.11 -6.50 23.88
C TYR A 219 -25.41 -5.71 23.69
N ARG A 220 -26.40 -6.28 22.98
CA ARG A 220 -27.69 -5.66 22.64
C ARG A 220 -27.52 -4.28 21.99
N LEU A 221 -26.55 -4.19 21.06
CA LEU A 221 -26.29 -3.00 20.27
C LEU A 221 -27.18 -2.99 19.01
N PRO A 222 -27.42 -1.83 18.39
CA PRO A 222 -28.06 -1.76 17.09
C PRO A 222 -27.31 -2.58 16.04
N GLU A 223 -28.02 -3.15 15.07
CA GLU A 223 -27.39 -3.88 13.97
C GLU A 223 -26.47 -2.96 13.16
N SER A 224 -25.30 -3.45 12.77
CA SER A 224 -24.26 -2.70 12.04
C SER A 224 -23.63 -1.53 12.81
N TYR A 225 -23.80 -1.48 14.13
CA TYR A 225 -23.20 -0.45 14.99
C TYR A 225 -21.68 -0.37 14.81
N PHE A 226 -20.96 -1.49 14.85
CA PHE A 226 -19.52 -1.51 14.69
C PHE A 226 -19.11 -1.25 13.23
N LYS A 227 -19.90 -1.72 12.26
CA LYS A 227 -19.64 -1.49 10.83
C LYS A 227 -19.64 0.01 10.50
N SER A 228 -20.58 0.78 11.06
CA SER A 228 -20.67 2.23 10.86
C SER A 228 -19.43 3.01 11.35
N ARG A 229 -18.54 2.39 12.14
CA ARG A 229 -17.34 3.02 12.72
C ARG A 229 -16.04 2.52 12.11
N LEU A 230 -16.14 1.69 11.08
CA LEU A 230 -14.99 1.25 10.30
C LEU A 230 -14.54 2.38 9.37
N PRO A 231 -13.22 2.59 9.19
CA PRO A 231 -12.69 3.67 8.37
C PRO A 231 -13.08 3.58 6.88
N HIS A 232 -13.40 2.37 6.39
CA HIS A 232 -13.76 2.14 4.99
C HIS A 232 -15.03 1.30 4.87
N GLN A 233 -16.19 1.94 5.07
CA GLN A 233 -17.50 1.28 5.07
C GLN A 233 -17.90 0.72 3.69
N ALA A 234 -17.34 1.27 2.61
CA ALA A 234 -17.67 0.92 1.23
C ALA A 234 -16.76 -0.16 0.62
N ARG A 235 -15.78 -0.69 1.37
CA ARG A 235 -14.88 -1.72 0.86
C ARG A 235 -15.59 -3.07 0.78
N SER A 236 -15.35 -3.79 -0.31
CA SER A 236 -15.91 -5.12 -0.50
C SER A 236 -15.37 -6.13 0.51
N ILE A 237 -16.24 -7.00 1.01
CA ILE A 237 -15.87 -8.08 1.92
C ILE A 237 -15.07 -9.15 1.14
N TYR A 238 -13.93 -9.57 1.71
CA TYR A 238 -13.18 -10.71 1.17
C TYR A 238 -13.71 -11.98 1.83
N SER A 239 -13.74 -13.11 1.09
CA SER A 239 -14.26 -14.44 1.50
C SER A 239 -15.77 -14.71 1.31
N HIS A 240 -16.39 -14.18 0.26
CA HIS A 240 -17.66 -14.75 -0.20
C HIS A 240 -17.45 -16.18 -0.73
N GLU A 241 -18.29 -17.12 -0.29
CA GLU A 241 -18.32 -18.49 -0.80
C GLU A 241 -18.93 -18.49 -2.21
N LEU A 242 -18.09 -18.19 -3.19
CA LEU A 242 -18.42 -18.33 -4.60
C LEU A 242 -17.96 -19.71 -5.04
N GLY A 243 -18.88 -20.51 -5.58
CA GLY A 243 -18.59 -21.86 -6.07
C GLY A 243 -17.36 -21.92 -6.99
N SER A 244 -16.80 -23.12 -7.15
CA SER A 244 -15.58 -23.38 -7.94
C SER A 244 -15.64 -22.88 -9.39
N ASP A 245 -16.85 -22.68 -9.91
CA ASP A 245 -17.11 -22.37 -11.32
C ASP A 245 -16.93 -20.88 -11.64
N VAL A 246 -16.63 -20.04 -10.65
CA VAL A 246 -16.41 -18.59 -10.81
C VAL A 246 -14.92 -18.31 -11.01
N SER A 247 -14.57 -17.79 -12.19
CA SER A 247 -13.18 -17.38 -12.47
C SER A 247 -12.69 -16.28 -11.52
N ALA A 248 -11.38 -16.18 -11.30
CA ALA A 248 -10.80 -15.16 -10.41
C ALA A 248 -11.15 -13.72 -10.85
N ALA A 249 -11.18 -13.45 -12.15
CA ALA A 249 -11.54 -12.15 -12.70
C ALA A 249 -13.03 -11.82 -12.49
N GLU A 250 -13.91 -12.81 -12.63
CA GLU A 250 -15.34 -12.66 -12.38
C GLU A 250 -15.62 -12.48 -10.89
N ARG A 251 -14.96 -13.25 -10.02
CA ARG A 251 -15.01 -13.14 -8.56
C ARG A 251 -14.72 -11.71 -8.10
N ARG A 252 -13.63 -11.11 -8.58
CA ARG A 252 -13.26 -9.72 -8.23
C ARG A 252 -14.37 -8.71 -8.58
N ARG A 253 -15.10 -8.94 -9.67
CA ARG A 253 -16.19 -8.04 -10.11
C ARG A 253 -17.47 -8.27 -9.33
N ILE A 254 -17.80 -9.53 -9.02
CA ILE A 254 -19.03 -9.90 -8.31
C ILE A 254 -18.98 -9.39 -6.86
N VAL A 255 -17.83 -9.55 -6.19
CA VAL A 255 -17.66 -9.27 -4.76
C VAL A 255 -18.06 -7.84 -4.36
N TRP A 256 -17.96 -6.85 -5.26
CA TRP A 256 -18.43 -5.47 -5.02
C TRP A 256 -19.95 -5.31 -4.96
N HIS A 257 -20.69 -6.29 -5.45
CA HIS A 257 -22.14 -6.22 -5.63
C HIS A 257 -22.88 -7.28 -4.80
N LEU A 258 -22.17 -8.01 -3.94
CA LEU A 258 -22.78 -8.99 -3.05
C LEU A 258 -23.18 -8.32 -1.74
N PRO A 259 -24.34 -8.71 -1.16
CA PRO A 259 -24.68 -8.38 0.21
C PRO A 259 -23.64 -8.90 1.21
N ASP A 260 -23.50 -8.24 2.35
CA ASP A 260 -22.53 -8.66 3.36
C ASP A 260 -22.89 -10.02 3.99
N ASP A 261 -24.19 -10.29 4.13
CA ASP A 261 -24.77 -11.51 4.66
C ASP A 261 -24.87 -12.63 3.61
N PHE A 262 -24.27 -12.45 2.43
CA PHE A 262 -24.41 -13.37 1.29
C PHE A 262 -24.16 -14.84 1.66
N ASN A 263 -23.17 -15.12 2.51
CA ASN A 263 -22.85 -16.50 2.92
C ASN A 263 -23.93 -17.13 3.83
N GLN A 264 -24.73 -16.32 4.52
CA GLN A 264 -25.82 -16.77 5.40
C GLN A 264 -27.12 -17.06 4.62
N LEU A 265 -27.22 -16.57 3.37
CA LEU A 265 -28.40 -16.75 2.54
C LEU A 265 -28.52 -18.21 2.07
N SER A 266 -29.78 -18.65 1.87
CA SER A 266 -30.06 -19.95 1.27
C SER A 266 -29.39 -20.10 -0.11
N PHE A 267 -29.04 -21.33 -0.48
CA PHE A 267 -28.38 -21.60 -1.77
C PHE A 267 -29.17 -21.01 -2.95
N SER A 268 -30.49 -21.19 -2.96
CA SER A 268 -31.37 -20.64 -4.02
C SER A 268 -31.31 -19.11 -4.09
N LYS A 269 -31.26 -18.42 -2.95
CA LYS A 269 -31.16 -16.95 -2.94
C LYS A 269 -29.77 -16.47 -3.37
N ARG A 270 -28.71 -17.19 -2.97
CA ARG A 270 -27.34 -16.92 -3.44
C ARG A 270 -27.24 -17.03 -4.96
N GLU A 271 -27.80 -18.08 -5.54
CA GLU A 271 -27.82 -18.30 -6.99
C GLU A 271 -28.62 -17.21 -7.72
N GLU A 272 -29.79 -16.82 -7.20
CA GLU A 272 -30.59 -15.71 -7.73
C GLU A 272 -29.80 -14.39 -7.77
N ILE A 273 -29.09 -14.07 -6.67
CA ILE A 273 -28.26 -12.86 -6.58
C ILE A 273 -27.11 -12.93 -7.58
N LEU A 274 -26.41 -14.06 -7.67
CA LEU A 274 -25.29 -14.23 -8.61
C LEU A 274 -25.75 -14.11 -10.06
N GLU A 275 -26.87 -14.74 -10.41
CA GLU A 275 -27.44 -14.65 -11.76
C GLU A 275 -27.88 -13.22 -12.09
N TRP A 276 -28.48 -12.51 -11.12
CA TRP A 276 -28.82 -11.11 -11.28
C TRP A 276 -27.56 -10.25 -11.50
N VAL A 277 -26.51 -10.41 -10.68
CA VAL A 277 -25.25 -9.66 -10.83
C VAL A 277 -24.60 -9.97 -12.17
N ARG A 278 -24.56 -11.24 -12.59
CA ARG A 278 -24.06 -11.65 -13.90
C ARG A 278 -24.82 -11.00 -15.04
N ARG A 279 -26.15 -11.06 -15.02
CA ARG A 279 -27.02 -10.55 -16.09
C ARG A 279 -27.10 -9.02 -16.14
N VAL A 280 -27.08 -8.37 -14.98
CA VAL A 280 -27.29 -6.91 -14.87
C VAL A 280 -25.96 -6.17 -14.91
N ILE A 281 -24.99 -6.62 -14.14
CA ILE A 281 -23.75 -5.90 -13.88
C ILE A 281 -22.59 -6.40 -14.75
N ILE A 282 -22.43 -7.71 -14.96
CA ILE A 282 -21.26 -8.25 -15.67
C ILE A 282 -21.49 -8.31 -17.18
N SER A 283 -22.56 -8.97 -17.64
CA SER A 283 -22.93 -9.05 -19.06
C SER A 283 -23.37 -7.69 -19.61
N GLY A 284 -23.65 -6.74 -18.71
CA GLY A 284 -23.72 -5.31 -18.97
C GLY A 284 -25.03 -4.85 -19.59
N SER A 285 -26.16 -5.34 -19.11
CA SER A 285 -27.48 -4.82 -19.52
C SER A 285 -27.77 -3.43 -18.95
N THR A 286 -27.03 -2.98 -17.94
CA THR A 286 -27.08 -1.58 -17.47
C THR A 286 -26.55 -0.59 -18.52
N ASP A 287 -27.21 0.56 -18.62
CA ASP A 287 -26.83 1.64 -19.53
C ASP A 287 -25.37 2.08 -19.33
N TYR A 288 -24.88 2.10 -18.08
CA TYR A 288 -23.50 2.44 -17.78
C TYR A 288 -22.49 1.42 -18.34
N ARG A 289 -22.78 0.11 -18.31
CA ARG A 289 -21.90 -0.90 -18.90
C ARG A 289 -21.95 -0.89 -20.43
N GLN A 290 -23.09 -0.57 -21.01
CA GLN A 290 -23.19 -0.33 -22.45
C GLN A 290 -22.38 0.91 -22.84
N PHE A 291 -22.46 1.98 -22.05
CA PHE A 291 -21.63 3.17 -22.18
C PHE A 291 -20.14 2.81 -22.07
N GLN A 292 -19.70 2.09 -21.04
CA GLN A 292 -18.31 1.65 -20.89
C GLN A 292 -17.85 0.85 -22.12
N ARG A 293 -18.64 -0.11 -22.59
CA ARG A 293 -18.30 -0.89 -23.81
C ARG A 293 -18.21 -0.04 -25.07
N LYS A 294 -19.03 1.00 -25.21
CA LYS A 294 -18.95 1.96 -26.32
C LYS A 294 -17.74 2.87 -26.16
N ALA A 295 -17.50 3.41 -24.97
CA ALA A 295 -16.38 4.28 -24.64
C ALA A 295 -15.03 3.59 -24.84
N SER A 296 -14.86 2.35 -24.37
CA SER A 296 -13.62 1.58 -24.54
C SER A 296 -13.30 1.23 -26.01
N LYS A 297 -14.26 1.32 -26.93
CA LYS A 297 -14.01 1.18 -28.38
C LYS A 297 -13.48 2.49 -28.99
N GLN A 298 -13.80 3.63 -28.38
CA GLN A 298 -13.40 4.95 -28.85
C GLN A 298 -12.00 5.28 -28.32
N ARG A 299 -10.98 4.77 -28.99
CA ARG A 299 -9.59 5.06 -28.63
C ARG A 299 -9.19 6.42 -29.19
N TYR A 300 -8.81 7.35 -28.31
CA TYR A 300 -8.38 8.69 -28.71
C TYR A 300 -7.11 9.16 -27.99
N ALA A 301 -6.59 8.39 -27.04
CA ALA A 301 -5.36 8.72 -26.33
C ALA A 301 -4.19 8.91 -27.31
N ILE A 302 -3.33 9.88 -27.01
CA ILE A 302 -2.03 10.03 -27.65
C ILE A 302 -1.02 9.16 -26.89
N ARG A 303 -0.26 8.35 -27.63
CA ARG A 303 0.79 7.50 -27.08
C ARG A 303 2.11 8.26 -27.01
N PHE A 304 2.93 7.95 -26.01
CA PHE A 304 4.29 8.49 -25.87
C PHE A 304 5.34 7.38 -26.06
N PRO A 305 5.79 7.11 -27.30
CA PRO A 305 6.80 6.09 -27.55
C PRO A 305 8.11 6.41 -26.81
N GLY A 306 8.69 5.42 -26.13
CA GLY A 306 9.99 5.55 -25.44
C GLY A 306 9.91 5.97 -23.97
N ILE A 307 8.73 6.30 -23.45
CA ILE A 307 8.51 6.60 -22.02
C ILE A 307 7.87 5.35 -21.39
N SER A 308 8.66 4.28 -21.24
CA SER A 308 8.20 3.05 -20.61
C SER A 308 8.63 3.04 -19.14
N TYR A 309 7.67 3.27 -18.24
CA TYR A 309 7.78 3.02 -16.81
C TYR A 309 6.59 2.12 -16.43
N GLY A 310 6.85 0.94 -15.88
CA GLY A 310 5.83 -0.04 -15.50
C GLY A 310 5.15 -0.75 -16.67
N ALA A 311 5.47 -2.04 -16.82
CA ALA A 311 4.76 -3.07 -17.58
C ALA A 311 4.69 -2.96 -19.12
N VAL A 312 5.02 -4.10 -19.72
CA VAL A 312 4.92 -4.46 -21.13
C VAL A 312 3.51 -4.17 -21.64
N LEU A 313 3.40 -3.25 -22.60
CA LEU A 313 2.17 -2.92 -23.31
C LEU A 313 1.71 -4.11 -24.18
N SER A 314 0.94 -5.02 -23.58
CA SER A 314 0.03 -5.90 -24.32
C SER A 314 -1.39 -5.69 -23.80
N PRO A 315 -2.40 -5.42 -24.67
CA PRO A 315 -3.78 -5.20 -24.27
C PRO A 315 -4.47 -6.40 -23.59
N ARG A 316 -3.75 -7.52 -23.38
CA ARG A 316 -4.29 -8.78 -22.89
C ARG A 316 -3.82 -9.18 -21.49
N THR A 317 -2.84 -8.50 -20.87
CA THR A 317 -2.20 -9.03 -19.66
C THR A 317 -2.56 -8.32 -18.35
N ARG A 318 -3.33 -7.22 -18.35
CA ARG A 318 -3.82 -6.63 -17.08
C ARG A 318 -4.88 -7.48 -16.36
N SER A 319 -5.38 -8.58 -16.95
CA SER A 319 -6.28 -9.51 -16.26
C SER A 319 -5.58 -10.62 -15.47
N GLU A 320 -4.27 -10.78 -15.65
CA GLU A 320 -3.49 -11.86 -15.04
C GLU A 320 -2.12 -11.34 -14.62
N THR A 321 -2.06 -10.78 -13.41
CA THR A 321 -0.92 -10.72 -12.48
C THR A 321 -0.95 -9.39 -11.74
N LEU A 322 -1.20 -9.46 -10.43
CA LEU A 322 -0.57 -8.70 -9.35
C LEU A 322 -1.24 -9.16 -8.05
N ASP A 323 -0.81 -10.32 -7.56
CA ASP A 323 -0.91 -10.64 -6.14
C ASP A 323 0.27 -9.93 -5.47
N PHE A 324 0.07 -8.71 -4.98
CA PHE A 324 1.07 -7.99 -4.18
C PHE A 324 0.52 -7.76 -2.77
N GLU A 325 0.93 -8.62 -1.83
CA GLU A 325 0.80 -8.35 -0.40
C GLU A 325 1.73 -7.20 -0.01
N GLY A 326 1.19 -5.99 -0.06
CA GLY A 326 1.82 -4.78 0.47
C GLY A 326 0.76 -3.71 0.57
N SER A 327 0.49 -3.25 1.79
CA SER A 327 -0.46 -2.19 2.12
C SER A 327 -0.06 -0.87 1.46
N VAL A 328 -0.40 -0.73 0.19
CA VAL A 328 -0.55 0.54 -0.51
C VAL A 328 -2.02 0.61 -0.89
N ASP A 329 -2.65 1.73 -0.55
CA ASP A 329 -4.07 1.97 -0.73
C ASP A 329 -4.55 1.60 -2.15
N GLU A 330 -5.22 0.45 -2.28
CA GLU A 330 -5.87 0.00 -3.53
C GLU A 330 -7.08 0.87 -3.93
N ASP A 331 -7.41 1.90 -3.13
CA ASP A 331 -8.58 2.77 -3.32
C ASP A 331 -8.44 3.77 -4.50
N ASP A 332 -7.25 3.95 -5.09
CA ASP A 332 -7.05 4.90 -6.20
C ASP A 332 -7.22 4.30 -7.61
N PHE A 333 -7.41 2.99 -7.74
CA PHE A 333 -7.55 2.33 -9.05
C PHE A 333 -9.01 2.29 -9.53
N ILE A 334 -9.62 3.46 -9.72
CA ILE A 334 -10.76 3.55 -10.64
C ILE A 334 -10.18 3.40 -12.05
N GLU A 335 -10.27 2.19 -12.61
CA GLU A 335 -10.03 1.97 -14.05
C GLU A 335 -10.96 2.88 -14.85
N ASP A 336 -10.46 4.03 -15.30
CA ASP A 336 -11.18 4.88 -16.22
C ASP A 336 -11.36 4.10 -17.55
N PRO A 337 -12.61 3.90 -18.02
CA PRO A 337 -12.91 3.09 -19.20
C PRO A 337 -12.22 3.58 -20.49
N ASP A 338 -11.70 4.81 -20.48
CA ASP A 338 -10.94 5.42 -21.57
C ASP A 338 -9.42 5.10 -21.51
N LEU A 339 -8.87 4.49 -20.44
CA LEU A 339 -7.41 4.23 -20.24
C LEU A 339 -6.77 3.19 -21.17
N LEU A 340 -7.44 2.80 -22.25
CA LEU A 340 -6.86 1.86 -23.22
C LEU A 340 -5.89 2.58 -24.17
N ALA A 341 -4.68 2.03 -24.27
CA ALA A 341 -3.56 2.59 -25.03
C ALA A 341 -3.91 2.99 -26.48
N GLY A 342 -3.37 4.15 -26.87
CA GLY A 342 -3.83 5.06 -27.93
C GLY A 342 -3.71 4.65 -29.40
N VAL A 343 -4.25 5.51 -30.27
CA VAL A 343 -4.35 5.33 -31.75
C VAL A 343 -3.25 6.07 -32.50
N VAL A 344 -2.68 7.13 -31.89
CA VAL A 344 -1.74 8.04 -32.55
C VAL A 344 -0.55 8.32 -31.65
N ASP A 345 0.66 8.26 -32.21
CA ASP A 345 1.88 8.60 -31.50
C ASP A 345 2.04 10.12 -31.35
N ALA A 346 2.57 10.53 -30.19
CA ALA A 346 2.84 11.92 -29.87
C ALA A 346 3.85 12.52 -30.88
N PRO A 347 3.61 13.75 -31.36
CA PRO A 347 4.63 14.48 -32.12
C PRO A 347 5.95 14.57 -31.34
N PRO A 348 7.11 14.56 -32.00
CA PRO A 348 8.42 14.52 -31.34
C PRO A 348 8.61 15.57 -30.25
N ARG A 349 8.07 16.78 -30.49
CA ARG A 349 8.09 17.87 -29.52
C ARG A 349 7.31 17.51 -28.24
N LEU A 350 6.05 17.11 -28.38
CA LEU A 350 5.19 16.76 -27.26
C LEU A 350 5.75 15.54 -26.50
N ALA A 351 6.32 14.58 -27.23
CA ALA A 351 7.00 13.44 -26.65
C ALA A 351 8.22 13.84 -25.80
N MET A 352 9.02 14.78 -26.28
CA MET A 352 10.16 15.30 -25.53
C MET A 352 9.74 16.11 -24.30
N GLU A 353 8.68 16.92 -24.41
CA GLU A 353 8.10 17.62 -23.26
C GLU A 353 7.62 16.63 -22.19
N MET A 354 6.93 15.54 -22.57
CA MET A 354 6.52 14.48 -21.64
C MET A 354 7.73 13.78 -21.01
N ALA A 355 8.74 13.41 -21.80
CA ALA A 355 9.94 12.74 -21.30
C ALA A 355 10.68 13.62 -20.28
N ASN A 356 10.76 14.92 -20.53
CA ASN A 356 11.36 15.88 -19.61
C ASN A 356 10.57 16.01 -18.32
N LEU A 357 9.22 16.06 -18.39
CA LEU A 357 8.37 16.06 -17.20
C LEU A 357 8.56 14.79 -16.35
N VAL A 358 8.52 13.62 -16.99
CA VAL A 358 8.70 12.34 -16.29
C VAL A 358 10.08 12.29 -15.66
N ARG A 359 11.13 12.60 -16.41
CA ARG A 359 12.51 12.69 -15.87
C ARG A 359 12.59 13.63 -14.68
N PHE A 360 11.98 14.80 -14.75
CA PHE A 360 11.95 15.75 -13.64
C PHE A 360 11.21 15.19 -12.42
N LYS A 361 10.06 14.53 -12.60
CA LYS A 361 9.24 14.00 -11.50
C LYS A 361 9.72 12.68 -10.91
N THR A 362 10.50 11.88 -11.65
CA THR A 362 11.03 10.58 -11.17
C THR A 362 12.50 10.64 -10.75
N ALA A 363 13.23 11.72 -11.08
CA ALA A 363 14.64 11.85 -10.68
C ALA A 363 14.82 11.70 -9.16
N THR A 364 15.87 10.99 -8.73
CA THR A 364 16.18 10.82 -7.31
C THR A 364 16.60 12.14 -6.65
N LEU A 365 17.37 12.96 -7.37
CA LEU A 365 17.77 14.30 -6.97
C LEU A 365 17.31 15.31 -8.02
N THR A 366 16.90 16.49 -7.57
CA THR A 366 16.57 17.60 -8.47
C THR A 366 17.83 18.10 -9.18
N SER A 367 17.72 18.38 -10.47
CA SER A 367 18.82 18.99 -11.23
C SER A 367 19.21 20.35 -10.63
N VAL A 368 20.50 20.69 -10.71
CA VAL A 368 21.03 21.95 -10.18
C VAL A 368 20.26 23.13 -10.78
N GLY A 369 19.80 24.05 -9.92
CA GLY A 369 19.00 25.22 -10.33
C GLY A 369 17.49 24.97 -10.41
N PHE A 370 17.03 23.74 -10.20
CA PHE A 370 15.61 23.41 -10.16
C PHE A 370 15.17 22.99 -8.75
N GLN A 371 13.95 23.38 -8.37
CA GLN A 371 13.28 22.93 -7.16
C GLN A 371 12.10 22.03 -7.54
N ARG A 372 11.81 21.01 -6.72
CA ARG A 372 10.70 20.10 -7.00
C ARG A 372 9.95 19.77 -5.73
N ASN A 373 8.63 19.81 -5.83
CA ASN A 373 7.74 19.27 -4.81
C ASN A 373 7.20 17.90 -5.24
N GLY A 374 7.36 16.91 -4.35
CA GLY A 374 6.96 15.52 -4.56
C GLY A 374 7.80 14.77 -5.60
N VAL A 375 7.86 13.45 -5.44
CA VAL A 375 8.50 12.53 -6.39
C VAL A 375 7.43 11.55 -6.85
N TRP A 376 7.36 11.29 -8.15
CA TRP A 376 6.50 10.23 -8.67
C TRP A 376 7.23 8.90 -8.57
N GLY A 377 6.56 7.89 -8.01
CA GLY A 377 6.97 6.50 -8.16
C GLY A 377 6.70 6.00 -9.59
N GLU A 378 7.14 4.78 -9.90
CA GLU A 378 6.98 4.18 -11.22
C GLU A 378 5.49 4.10 -11.64
N GLU A 379 4.64 3.60 -10.73
CA GLU A 379 3.21 3.46 -10.98
C GLU A 379 2.53 4.83 -11.17
N THR A 380 2.80 5.78 -10.28
CA THR A 380 2.26 7.15 -10.40
C THR A 380 2.71 7.81 -11.71
N ALA A 381 3.96 7.60 -12.13
CA ALA A 381 4.45 8.14 -13.40
C ALA A 381 3.70 7.53 -14.59
N SER A 382 3.50 6.20 -14.59
CA SER A 382 2.75 5.49 -15.63
C SER A 382 1.32 6.00 -15.74
N GLN A 383 0.61 6.09 -14.61
CA GLN A 383 -0.74 6.64 -14.55
C GLN A 383 -0.82 8.07 -15.07
N LYS A 384 0.09 8.97 -14.66
CA LYS A 384 0.08 10.36 -15.13
C LYS A 384 0.39 10.47 -16.63
N VAL A 385 1.24 9.59 -17.18
CA VAL A 385 1.48 9.52 -18.64
C VAL A 385 0.22 9.10 -19.38
N GLU A 386 -0.49 8.06 -18.91
CA GLU A 386 -1.77 7.63 -19.51
C GLU A 386 -2.81 8.76 -19.46
N HIS A 387 -2.95 9.43 -18.30
CA HIS A 387 -3.94 10.51 -18.11
C HIS A 387 -3.66 11.72 -18.99
N LEU A 388 -2.40 12.15 -19.08
CA LEU A 388 -2.01 13.24 -19.96
C LEU A 388 -2.16 12.86 -21.44
N GLY A 389 -1.91 11.59 -21.79
CA GLY A 389 -2.18 11.05 -23.13
C GLY A 389 -3.65 11.15 -23.51
N LEU A 390 -4.57 10.86 -22.58
CA LEU A 390 -6.00 11.06 -22.79
C LEU A 390 -6.38 12.52 -22.94
N LEU A 391 -5.88 13.40 -22.07
CA LEU A 391 -6.17 14.84 -22.16
C LEU A 391 -5.74 15.42 -23.51
N PHE A 392 -4.50 15.16 -23.93
CA PHE A 392 -4.01 15.64 -25.22
C PHE A 392 -4.73 14.97 -26.40
N GLY A 393 -5.13 13.71 -26.23
CA GLY A 393 -5.99 13.00 -27.19
C GLY A 393 -7.35 13.68 -27.37
N ALA A 394 -8.00 14.09 -26.29
CA ALA A 394 -9.29 14.79 -26.34
C ALA A 394 -9.16 16.16 -27.02
N LEU A 395 -8.05 16.87 -26.77
CA LEU A 395 -7.74 18.13 -27.47
C LEU A 395 -7.50 17.91 -28.97
N ALA A 396 -6.85 16.81 -29.36
CA ALA A 396 -6.53 16.50 -30.75
C ALA A 396 -7.73 15.97 -31.56
N ALA A 397 -8.59 15.17 -30.92
CA ALA A 397 -9.68 14.47 -31.59
C ALA A 397 -10.63 15.44 -32.29
N SER A 398 -11.17 15.04 -33.44
CA SER A 398 -12.07 15.88 -34.23
C SER A 398 -13.39 16.14 -33.50
N PRO A 399 -13.97 17.36 -33.59
CA PRO A 399 -15.31 17.66 -33.09
C PRO A 399 -16.40 16.78 -33.71
N ASP A 400 -16.19 16.34 -34.96
CA ASP A 400 -17.16 15.52 -35.72
C ASP A 400 -17.01 14.02 -35.45
N SER A 401 -15.93 13.61 -34.75
CA SER A 401 -15.75 12.21 -34.35
C SER A 401 -16.70 11.84 -33.21
N GLU A 402 -16.90 10.54 -32.97
CA GLU A 402 -17.64 10.07 -31.80
C GLU A 402 -17.09 10.61 -30.47
N VAL A 403 -15.81 10.99 -30.47
CA VAL A 403 -15.11 11.54 -29.30
C VAL A 403 -15.50 12.99 -29.02
N LYS A 404 -15.98 13.72 -30.04
CA LYS A 404 -16.34 15.14 -29.97
C LYS A 404 -15.23 16.00 -29.35
N GLY A 405 -13.99 15.75 -29.77
CA GLY A 405 -12.81 16.45 -29.25
C GLY A 405 -12.74 17.91 -29.73
N ARG A 406 -11.66 18.62 -29.36
CA ARG A 406 -11.52 20.04 -29.69
C ARG A 406 -11.10 20.29 -31.15
N GLY A 407 -10.41 19.34 -31.77
CA GLY A 407 -9.85 19.43 -33.13
C GLY A 407 -8.56 20.23 -33.24
N ILE A 408 -7.77 20.32 -32.16
CA ILE A 408 -6.47 21.02 -32.20
C ILE A 408 -5.48 20.19 -33.02
N PRO A 409 -4.84 20.75 -34.07
CA PRO A 409 -3.83 20.02 -34.80
C PRO A 409 -2.69 19.57 -33.88
N LEU A 410 -2.26 18.30 -33.96
CA LEU A 410 -1.24 17.71 -33.09
C LEU A 410 0.03 18.56 -32.95
N ARG A 411 0.46 19.22 -34.04
CA ARG A 411 1.61 20.14 -34.07
C ARG A 411 1.50 21.37 -33.15
N LYS A 412 0.28 21.74 -32.74
CA LYS A 412 -0.01 22.87 -31.86
C LYS A 412 -0.18 22.47 -30.40
N ILE A 413 -0.23 21.16 -30.12
CA ILE A 413 -0.42 20.65 -28.76
C ILE A 413 0.93 20.66 -28.04
N THR A 414 0.97 21.35 -26.90
CA THR A 414 2.13 21.47 -26.03
C THR A 414 1.67 21.49 -24.57
N PHE A 415 2.58 21.17 -23.64
CA PHE A 415 2.30 21.29 -22.21
C PHE A 415 2.00 22.72 -21.78
N GLY A 416 2.54 23.72 -22.49
CA GLY A 416 2.27 25.12 -22.23
C GLY A 416 0.77 25.48 -22.27
N LEU A 417 -0.04 24.73 -23.04
CA LEU A 417 -1.49 24.94 -23.09
C LEU A 417 -2.14 24.73 -21.70
N LEU A 418 -1.58 23.84 -20.89
CA LEU A 418 -2.15 23.47 -19.59
C LEU A 418 -2.02 24.56 -18.53
N VAL A 419 -1.28 25.64 -18.80
CA VAL A 419 -1.23 26.83 -17.94
C VAL A 419 -2.51 27.67 -18.07
N PHE A 420 -3.25 27.55 -19.18
CA PHE A 420 -4.44 28.36 -19.42
C PHE A 420 -5.68 27.71 -18.80
N PRO A 421 -6.41 28.41 -17.91
CA PRO A 421 -7.62 27.89 -17.30
C PRO A 421 -8.68 27.46 -18.31
N GLY A 422 -8.81 28.19 -19.44
CA GLY A 422 -9.79 27.85 -20.48
C GLY A 422 -9.60 26.45 -21.09
N ILE A 423 -8.39 25.89 -21.10
CA ILE A 423 -8.15 24.51 -21.53
C ILE A 423 -8.77 23.53 -20.53
N TRP A 424 -8.65 23.80 -19.23
CA TRP A 424 -9.22 22.99 -18.15
C TRP A 424 -10.74 23.11 -18.11
N ASP A 425 -11.28 24.32 -18.23
CA ASP A 425 -12.73 24.55 -18.27
C ASP A 425 -13.36 23.76 -19.42
N TRP A 426 -12.76 23.83 -20.61
CA TRP A 426 -13.22 23.04 -21.76
C TRP A 426 -13.10 21.54 -21.50
N TYR A 427 -11.97 21.08 -20.97
CA TYR A 427 -11.71 19.66 -20.77
C TYR A 427 -12.64 19.04 -19.72
N LEU A 428 -12.90 19.74 -18.61
CA LEU A 428 -13.82 19.31 -17.57
C LEU A 428 -15.27 19.27 -18.10
N GLN A 429 -15.72 20.31 -18.81
CA GLN A 429 -17.05 20.30 -19.43
C GLN A 429 -17.19 19.22 -20.50
N TRP A 430 -16.13 18.96 -21.26
CA TRP A 430 -16.09 17.90 -22.25
C TRP A 430 -16.19 16.51 -21.59
N ARG A 431 -15.44 16.27 -20.52
CA ARG A 431 -15.51 15.03 -19.72
C ARG A 431 -16.88 14.82 -19.11
N GLU A 432 -17.47 15.87 -18.53
CA GLU A 432 -18.83 15.83 -17.99
C GLU A 432 -19.86 15.48 -19.07
N LYS A 433 -19.80 16.12 -20.25
CA LYS A 433 -20.72 15.83 -21.36
C LYS A 433 -20.55 14.42 -21.93
N ARG A 434 -19.32 13.89 -21.94
CA ARG A 434 -19.00 12.56 -22.45
C ARG A 434 -19.43 11.46 -21.47
N ARG A 435 -19.13 11.64 -20.18
CA ARG A 435 -19.33 10.61 -19.13
C ARG A 435 -20.63 10.76 -18.36
N GLY A 436 -21.19 11.97 -18.29
CA GLY A 436 -22.38 12.33 -17.53
C GLY A 436 -22.12 12.71 -16.07
N PHE A 437 -20.89 12.55 -15.57
CA PHE A 437 -20.52 12.85 -14.18
C PHE A 437 -19.00 12.99 -14.02
N TYR A 438 -18.57 13.60 -12.91
CA TYR A 438 -17.17 13.72 -12.50
C TYR A 438 -16.75 12.59 -11.55
N THR A 439 -15.46 12.30 -11.52
CA THR A 439 -14.83 11.31 -10.63
C THR A 439 -13.60 11.89 -9.91
N SER A 440 -13.01 11.11 -8.99
CA SER A 440 -11.73 11.45 -8.35
C SER A 440 -10.63 11.76 -9.36
N TRP A 441 -10.68 11.12 -10.53
CA TRP A 441 -9.78 11.36 -11.65
C TRP A 441 -9.62 12.85 -12.01
N GLU A 442 -10.73 13.59 -12.10
CA GLU A 442 -10.68 15.02 -12.44
C GLU A 442 -10.00 15.83 -11.33
N GLN A 443 -10.22 15.46 -10.07
CA GLN A 443 -9.56 16.07 -8.91
C GLN A 443 -8.05 15.78 -8.91
N ASP A 444 -7.66 14.54 -9.25
CA ASP A 444 -6.26 14.11 -9.30
C ASP A 444 -5.47 14.79 -10.42
N MET A 445 -6.14 15.08 -11.54
CA MET A 445 -5.53 15.81 -12.66
C MET A 445 -5.37 17.29 -12.36
N LEU A 446 -6.40 17.92 -11.77
CA LEU A 446 -6.30 19.31 -11.31
C LEU A 446 -5.20 19.46 -10.24
N SER A 447 -5.13 18.53 -9.29
CA SER A 447 -4.09 18.50 -8.26
C SER A 447 -2.69 18.32 -8.85
N ALA A 448 -2.54 17.41 -9.82
CA ALA A 448 -1.27 17.20 -10.52
C ALA A 448 -0.81 18.47 -11.24
N ILE A 449 -1.74 19.19 -11.87
CA ILE A 449 -1.44 20.39 -12.66
C ILE A 449 -1.17 21.59 -11.78
N LEU A 450 -1.94 21.76 -10.72
CA LEU A 450 -1.63 22.73 -9.68
C LEU A 450 -0.19 22.50 -9.17
N GLY A 451 0.22 21.25 -8.96
CA GLY A 451 1.59 20.88 -8.60
C GLY A 451 2.64 21.18 -9.69
N MET A 452 2.26 21.20 -10.96
CA MET A 452 3.15 21.51 -12.08
C MET A 452 3.25 23.01 -12.40
N THR A 453 2.26 23.81 -12.02
CA THR A 453 2.22 25.26 -12.25
C THR A 453 2.63 26.09 -11.03
N ARG A 454 2.90 25.47 -9.88
CA ARG A 454 3.32 26.19 -8.66
C ARG A 454 4.54 27.08 -8.91
N PRO A 455 4.57 28.30 -8.33
CA PRO A 455 5.77 29.10 -8.31
C PRO A 455 6.96 28.31 -7.77
N GLU A 456 8.12 28.52 -8.38
CA GLU A 456 9.45 28.00 -8.01
C GLU A 456 9.65 26.48 -8.14
N THR A 457 8.65 25.67 -7.77
CA THR A 457 8.75 24.21 -7.67
C THR A 457 8.01 23.46 -8.78
N GLY A 458 7.11 24.15 -9.49
CA GLY A 458 6.35 23.59 -10.61
C GLY A 458 7.23 23.37 -11.83
N TRP A 459 7.06 22.23 -12.50
CA TRP A 459 7.83 21.93 -13.71
C TRP A 459 7.58 22.96 -14.81
N MET A 460 6.31 23.29 -15.09
CA MET A 460 5.96 24.27 -16.12
C MET A 460 6.42 25.68 -15.79
N TRP A 461 6.47 26.03 -14.49
CA TRP A 461 7.00 27.31 -14.04
C TRP A 461 8.49 27.46 -14.34
N GLN A 462 9.26 26.38 -14.15
CA GLN A 462 10.71 26.37 -14.34
C GLN A 462 11.15 26.16 -15.79
N HIS A 463 10.23 25.84 -16.70
CA HIS A 463 10.50 25.53 -18.11
C HIS A 463 9.80 26.55 -19.03
N ALA A 464 10.26 27.81 -19.01
CA ALA A 464 9.68 28.91 -19.76
C ALA A 464 9.71 28.70 -21.29
N GLU A 465 10.59 27.84 -21.80
CA GLU A 465 10.67 27.44 -23.20
C GLU A 465 9.39 26.76 -23.71
N LEU A 466 8.57 26.19 -22.83
CA LEU A 466 7.25 25.65 -23.18
C LEU A 466 6.35 26.74 -23.80
N ALA A 467 6.54 28.00 -23.38
CA ALA A 467 5.79 29.13 -23.92
C ALA A 467 6.13 29.42 -25.39
N LYS A 468 7.35 29.10 -25.85
CA LYS A 468 7.78 29.35 -27.24
C LYS A 468 6.99 28.53 -28.28
N GLY A 469 6.32 27.46 -27.85
CA GLY A 469 5.47 26.64 -28.71
C GLY A 469 4.01 27.01 -28.72
N LEU A 470 3.60 27.98 -27.89
CA LEU A 470 2.20 28.32 -27.76
C LEU A 470 1.70 28.97 -29.03
N GLN A 471 0.66 28.37 -29.59
CA GLN A 471 -0.13 28.97 -30.65
C GLN A 471 -1.53 29.25 -30.14
N PRO A 472 -2.19 30.34 -30.59
CA PRO A 472 -3.55 30.61 -30.21
C PRO A 472 -4.47 29.46 -30.61
N VAL A 473 -5.33 29.10 -29.67
CA VAL A 473 -6.40 28.12 -29.83
C VAL A 473 -7.71 28.90 -29.76
N PRO A 474 -8.46 29.03 -30.87
CA PRO A 474 -9.69 29.81 -30.90
C PRO A 474 -10.62 29.48 -29.73
N GLY A 475 -11.08 30.51 -29.02
CA GLY A 475 -12.00 30.36 -27.88
C GLY A 475 -11.39 29.84 -26.57
N LEU A 476 -10.13 29.37 -26.56
CA LEU A 476 -9.48 28.83 -25.35
C LEU A 476 -8.20 29.60 -24.97
N VAL A 477 -7.37 29.94 -25.96
CA VAL A 477 -6.10 30.65 -25.78
C VAL A 477 -6.01 31.76 -26.83
N THR A 478 -6.03 33.01 -26.38
CA THR A 478 -5.96 34.19 -27.25
C THR A 478 -4.62 34.89 -27.14
N VAL A 479 -4.12 35.45 -28.25
CA VAL A 479 -2.95 36.33 -28.21
C VAL A 479 -3.40 37.70 -27.74
N ARG A 480 -3.09 38.04 -26.48
CA ARG A 480 -3.23 39.42 -26.02
C ARG A 480 -2.00 40.19 -26.49
N ARG A 481 -2.09 40.82 -27.68
CA ARG A 481 -1.10 41.84 -28.06
C ARG A 481 -1.26 42.99 -27.07
N ARG A 482 -0.26 43.22 -26.21
CA ARG A 482 -0.09 44.54 -25.59
C ARG A 482 0.17 45.50 -26.74
N MET A 483 -0.84 46.32 -27.08
CA MET A 483 -0.58 47.57 -27.80
C MET A 483 0.32 48.38 -26.87
N ILE A 484 1.55 48.61 -27.30
CA ILE A 484 2.43 49.65 -26.77
C ILE A 484 2.14 50.90 -27.60
#